data_AF-A0A9W9ARI4-F1
#
_entry.id   AF-A0A9W9ARI4-F1
#
_cell.length_a   1.000
_cell.length_b   1.000
_cell.length_c   1.000
_cell.angle_alpha   90.00
_cell.angle_beta   90.00
_cell.angle_gamma   90.00
#
_symmetry.space_group_name_H-M   'P 1'
#
loop_
_entity.id
_entity.type
_entity.pdbx_description
1 polymer ?
#
loop_
_entity_poly.entity_id
_entity_poly.type
_entity_poly.pdbx_seq_one_letter_code
_entity_poly.pdbx_strand_id
1 'polypeptide(L)'
;MPPDVPELDSEVDDSNELLLAWQKLFTDEHKKVGEQLQRHRCRPVCHKGKSANSDCRFGYPHDVVEHSSFDLSHNSIILSRKETDVNGHNPFLLVYTRHNHDVKCILSGRAAKAAMFYISDYITKMPLNTEALLSTL
;
A
#
# COMPACT_ATOMS: atom_id res chain seq x y z
N MET A 1 -35.79 -46.64 -3.42
CA MET A 1 -34.33 -46.50 -3.26
C MET A 1 -33.97 -45.14 -3.81
N PRO A 2 -33.32 -44.24 -3.04
CA PRO A 2 -32.83 -43.00 -3.62
C PRO A 2 -31.83 -43.34 -4.74
N PRO A 3 -31.78 -42.54 -5.81
CA PRO A 3 -30.79 -42.75 -6.87
C PRO A 3 -29.39 -42.68 -6.28
N ASP A 4 -28.51 -43.58 -6.73
CA ASP A 4 -27.11 -43.55 -6.33
C ASP A 4 -26.52 -42.18 -6.66
N VAL A 5 -25.84 -41.60 -5.66
CA VAL A 5 -25.09 -40.35 -5.85
C VAL A 5 -24.03 -40.64 -6.91
N PRO A 6 -23.98 -39.88 -8.03
CA PRO A 6 -22.91 -40.06 -9.00
C PRO A 6 -21.57 -39.95 -8.28
N GLU A 7 -20.69 -40.93 -8.48
CA GLU A 7 -19.31 -40.78 -8.02
C GLU A 7 -18.76 -39.49 -8.63
N LEU A 8 -18.26 -38.61 -7.76
CA LEU A 8 -17.61 -37.38 -8.17
C LEU A 8 -16.41 -37.80 -9.02
N ASP A 9 -16.47 -37.58 -10.33
CA ASP A 9 -15.38 -37.92 -11.24
C ASP A 9 -14.08 -37.32 -10.67
N SER A 10 -13.09 -38.20 -10.51
CA SER A 10 -11.78 -37.89 -9.93
C SER A 10 -10.90 -37.06 -10.87
N GLU A 11 -11.42 -35.93 -11.38
CA GLU A 11 -10.63 -34.90 -12.06
C GLU A 11 -9.73 -34.16 -11.05
N VAL A 12 -8.76 -34.89 -10.51
CA VAL A 12 -7.83 -34.42 -9.48
C VAL A 12 -6.41 -34.55 -10.03
N ASP A 13 -6.06 -33.68 -10.98
CA ASP A 13 -4.65 -33.40 -11.32
C ASP A 13 -4.48 -32.02 -12.00
N ASP A 14 -5.36 -31.67 -12.94
CA ASP A 14 -5.26 -30.45 -13.77
C ASP A 14 -5.41 -29.13 -12.95
N SER A 15 -6.22 -29.14 -11.89
CA SER A 15 -6.44 -27.97 -11.04
C SER A 15 -5.20 -27.55 -10.23
N ASN A 16 -4.35 -28.51 -9.85
CA ASN A 16 -3.12 -28.22 -9.12
C ASN A 16 -2.04 -27.67 -10.04
N GLU A 17 -1.91 -28.21 -11.26
CA GLU A 17 -0.99 -27.69 -12.25
C GLU A 17 -1.34 -26.24 -12.64
N LEU A 18 -2.64 -25.97 -12.89
CA LEU A 18 -3.13 -24.62 -13.16
C LEU A 18 -2.82 -23.66 -12.01
N LEU A 19 -3.04 -24.08 -10.75
CA LEU A 19 -2.76 -23.26 -9.58
C LEU A 19 -1.27 -22.94 -9.46
N LEU A 20 -0.39 -23.92 -9.66
CA LEU A 20 1.07 -23.72 -9.63
C LEU A 20 1.53 -22.78 -10.73
N ALA A 21 1.00 -22.95 -11.95
CA ALA A 21 1.28 -22.08 -13.08
C ALA A 21 0.86 -20.63 -12.80
N TRP A 22 -0.34 -20.45 -12.24
CA TRP A 22 -0.84 -19.13 -11.84
C TRP A 22 0.01 -18.50 -10.73
N GLN A 23 0.37 -19.26 -9.69
CA GLN A 23 1.21 -18.75 -8.59
C GLN A 23 2.58 -18.28 -9.09
N LYS A 24 3.18 -19.03 -10.01
CA LYS A 24 4.44 -18.66 -10.63
C LYS A 24 4.29 -17.36 -11.43
N LEU A 25 3.30 -17.29 -12.31
CA LEU A 25 3.03 -16.08 -13.10
C LEU A 25 2.75 -14.86 -12.22
N PHE A 26 1.94 -15.02 -11.17
CA PHE A 26 1.60 -13.96 -10.25
C PHE A 26 2.84 -13.43 -9.52
N THR A 27 3.70 -14.32 -9.04
CA THR A 27 4.95 -13.96 -8.34
C THR A 27 5.91 -13.21 -9.28
N ASP A 28 6.06 -13.69 -10.51
CA ASP A 28 6.91 -13.07 -11.53
C ASP A 28 6.41 -11.66 -11.88
N GLU A 29 5.11 -11.51 -12.13
CA GLU A 29 4.49 -10.22 -12.41
C GLU A 29 4.59 -9.28 -11.20
N HIS A 30 4.24 -9.75 -10.00
CA HIS A 30 4.32 -8.96 -8.76
C HIS A 30 5.70 -8.36 -8.54
N LYS A 31 6.76 -9.17 -8.70
CA LYS A 31 8.14 -8.68 -8.58
C LYS A 31 8.44 -7.60 -9.63
N LYS A 32 8.10 -7.85 -10.89
CA LYS A 32 8.33 -6.92 -11.99
C LYS A 32 7.62 -5.58 -11.78
N VAL A 33 6.33 -5.59 -11.43
CA VAL A 33 5.57 -4.36 -11.19
C VAL A 33 5.93 -3.69 -9.86
N GLY A 34 6.35 -4.46 -8.85
CA GLY A 34 6.91 -3.93 -7.59
C GLY A 34 8.13 -3.07 -7.83
N GLU A 35 9.12 -3.61 -8.55
CA GLU A 35 10.34 -2.89 -8.90
C GLU A 35 10.07 -1.65 -9.76
N GLN A 36 9.17 -1.77 -10.73
CA GLN A 36 8.91 -0.69 -11.68
C GLN A 36 8.07 0.45 -11.07
N LEU A 37 7.09 0.13 -10.22
CA LEU A 37 6.05 1.07 -9.81
C LEU A 37 6.11 1.46 -8.33
N GLN A 38 6.71 0.62 -7.47
CA GLN A 38 6.74 0.86 -6.02
C GLN A 38 8.09 1.31 -5.48
N ARG A 39 9.18 1.13 -6.25
CA ARG A 39 10.49 1.62 -5.85
C ARG A 39 10.58 3.14 -5.96
N HIS A 40 10.81 3.78 -4.83
CA HIS A 40 10.99 5.20 -4.72
C HIS A 40 12.36 5.62 -5.24
N ARG A 41 12.37 6.68 -6.04
CA ARG A 41 13.58 7.44 -6.36
C ARG A 41 13.24 8.90 -6.13
N CYS A 42 14.04 9.59 -5.33
CA CYS A 42 13.79 10.99 -5.04
C CYS A 42 13.72 11.80 -6.34
N ARG A 43 12.70 12.66 -6.43
CA ARG A 43 12.46 13.59 -7.53
C ARG A 43 12.29 14.99 -6.94
N PRO A 44 12.31 16.07 -7.74
CA PRO A 44 12.15 17.43 -7.22
C PRO A 44 10.90 17.62 -6.34
N VAL A 45 9.81 16.90 -6.62
CA VAL A 45 8.58 16.91 -5.79
C VAL A 45 8.81 16.46 -4.34
N CYS A 46 9.79 15.57 -4.09
CA CYS A 46 10.14 15.08 -2.75
C CYS A 46 10.67 16.19 -1.85
N HIS A 47 11.17 17.28 -2.42
CA HIS A 47 11.72 18.42 -1.69
C HIS A 47 10.89 19.69 -1.91
N LYS A 48 9.68 19.57 -2.50
CA LYS A 48 8.80 20.71 -2.72
C LYS A 48 8.39 21.35 -1.40
N GLY A 49 8.69 22.64 -1.26
CA GLY A 49 8.39 23.43 -0.06
C GLY A 49 9.33 23.16 1.12
N LYS A 50 10.45 22.46 0.90
CA LYS A 50 11.50 22.27 1.89
C LYS A 50 12.80 22.97 1.45
N SER A 51 13.71 23.20 2.40
CA SER A 51 15.04 23.77 2.13
C SER A 51 15.92 22.84 1.30
N ALA A 52 16.97 23.38 0.69
CA ALA A 52 18.02 22.57 0.07
C ALA A 52 18.58 21.56 1.11
N ASN A 53 18.84 20.32 0.66
CA ASN A 53 19.30 19.19 1.48
C ASN A 53 18.34 18.68 2.56
N SER A 54 17.04 19.01 2.51
CA SER A 54 16.07 18.41 3.43
C SER A 54 15.77 16.94 3.09
N ASP A 55 15.46 16.16 4.12
CA ASP A 55 14.96 14.79 3.95
C ASP A 55 13.72 14.73 3.06
N CYS A 56 13.58 13.60 2.36
CA CYS A 56 12.44 13.34 1.48
C CYS A 56 11.13 13.59 2.24
N ARG A 57 10.26 14.46 1.70
CA ARG A 57 8.95 14.76 2.30
C ARG A 57 8.08 13.51 2.51
N PHE A 58 8.31 12.46 1.72
CA PHE A 58 7.58 11.19 1.83
C PHE A 58 8.19 10.22 2.85
N GLY A 59 9.24 10.61 3.56
CA GLY A 59 9.87 9.81 4.62
C GLY A 59 10.83 8.73 4.12
N TYR A 60 11.36 8.87 2.91
CA TYR A 60 12.37 7.96 2.37
C TYR A 60 13.80 8.38 2.71
N PRO A 61 14.73 7.42 2.95
CA PRO A 61 14.49 5.98 3.08
C PRO A 61 13.71 5.67 4.37
N HIS A 62 12.79 4.70 4.30
CA HIS A 62 12.10 4.24 5.50
C HIS A 62 13.01 3.37 6.38
N ASP A 63 12.68 3.26 7.66
CA ASP A 63 13.38 2.32 8.55
C ASP A 63 13.14 0.86 8.16
N VAL A 64 14.20 0.05 8.29
CA VAL A 64 14.15 -1.41 8.18
C VAL A 64 13.48 -1.97 9.42
N VAL A 65 12.54 -2.89 9.22
CA VAL A 65 11.85 -3.63 10.28
C VAL A 65 11.95 -5.11 9.95
N GLU A 66 12.81 -5.84 10.68
CA GLU A 66 13.07 -7.25 10.40
C GLU A 66 11.83 -8.13 10.59
N HIS A 67 11.09 -7.89 11.67
CA HIS A 67 9.92 -8.67 12.05
C HIS A 67 8.75 -7.77 12.39
N SER A 68 7.56 -8.17 11.93
CA SER A 68 6.32 -7.51 12.32
C SER A 68 6.11 -7.68 13.83
N SER A 69 5.70 -6.61 14.51
CA SER A 69 5.50 -6.61 15.96
C SER A 69 4.30 -5.75 16.33
N PHE A 70 3.78 -5.96 17.53
CA PHE A 70 2.76 -5.10 18.11
C PHE A 70 3.40 -4.16 19.12
N ASP A 71 3.26 -2.86 18.89
CA ASP A 71 3.68 -1.82 19.80
C ASP A 71 2.54 -1.48 20.77
N LEU A 72 2.72 -1.90 22.03
CA LEU A 72 1.78 -1.67 23.12
C LEU A 72 1.60 -0.19 23.46
N SER A 73 2.66 0.63 23.30
CA SER A 73 2.62 2.04 23.70
C SER A 73 1.73 2.87 22.78
N HIS A 74 1.72 2.54 21.49
CA HIS A 74 0.90 3.21 20.47
C HIS A 74 -0.34 2.40 20.07
N ASN A 75 -0.53 1.20 20.65
CA ASN A 75 -1.58 0.24 20.29
C ASN A 75 -1.63 0.01 18.77
N SER A 76 -0.48 -0.29 18.17
CA SER A 76 -0.32 -0.35 16.71
C SER A 76 0.54 -1.53 16.28
N ILE A 77 0.24 -2.07 15.09
CA ILE A 77 1.03 -3.12 14.45
C ILE A 77 2.06 -2.45 13.54
N ILE A 78 3.32 -2.79 13.76
CA ILE A 78 4.43 -2.45 12.89
C ILE A 78 4.64 -3.64 11.96
N LEU A 79 4.57 -3.42 10.65
CA LEU A 79 4.81 -4.46 9.65
C LEU A 79 6.30 -4.51 9.30
N SER A 80 6.79 -5.73 9.02
CA SER A 80 8.15 -5.90 8.52
C SER A 80 8.37 -5.15 7.21
N ARG A 81 9.55 -4.56 7.08
CA ARG A 81 10.02 -3.84 5.91
C ARG A 81 11.49 -4.16 5.71
N LYS A 82 11.81 -4.89 4.65
CA LYS A 82 13.19 -5.28 4.31
C LYS A 82 13.85 -4.34 3.31
N GLU A 83 13.03 -3.62 2.53
CA GLU A 83 13.48 -2.66 1.52
C GLU A 83 13.05 -1.26 1.96
N THR A 84 14.01 -0.35 2.14
CA THR A 84 13.77 0.99 2.69
C THR A 84 13.17 1.96 1.68
N ASP A 85 13.31 1.66 0.39
CA ASP A 85 12.89 2.48 -0.75
C ASP A 85 11.69 1.91 -1.50
N VAL A 86 10.99 0.91 -0.97
CA VAL A 86 9.79 0.33 -1.59
C VAL A 86 8.54 0.66 -0.76
N ASN A 87 7.46 1.11 -1.40
CA ASN A 87 6.19 1.34 -0.69
C ASN A 87 5.64 0.04 -0.10
N GLY A 88 4.97 0.15 1.05
CA GLY A 88 4.11 -0.92 1.52
C GLY A 88 2.94 -1.06 0.54
N HIS A 89 2.77 -2.22 -0.07
CA HIS A 89 1.73 -2.40 -1.09
C HIS A 89 1.06 -3.77 -0.95
N ASN A 90 -0.14 -3.90 -1.49
CA ASN A 90 -0.82 -5.19 -1.56
C ASN A 90 -0.46 -5.87 -2.89
N PRO A 91 0.10 -7.09 -2.89
CA PRO A 91 0.50 -7.77 -4.13
C PRO A 91 -0.63 -7.93 -5.15
N PHE A 92 -1.84 -8.24 -4.69
CA PHE A 92 -3.00 -8.41 -5.57
C PHE A 92 -3.41 -7.08 -6.19
N LEU A 93 -3.57 -6.03 -5.38
CA LEU A 93 -3.88 -4.70 -5.92
C LEU A 93 -2.81 -4.27 -6.93
N LEU A 94 -1.53 -4.52 -6.63
CA LEU A 94 -0.45 -4.14 -7.55
C LEU A 94 -0.49 -4.86 -8.88
N VAL A 95 -0.68 -6.18 -8.87
CA VAL A 95 -0.73 -6.98 -10.11
C VAL A 95 -1.96 -6.60 -10.95
N TYR A 96 -3.11 -6.40 -10.31
CA TYR A 96 -4.36 -6.09 -11.02
C TYR A 96 -4.45 -4.64 -11.50
N THR A 97 -4.01 -3.67 -10.70
CA THR A 97 -4.18 -2.25 -11.04
C THR A 97 -2.95 -1.62 -11.69
N ARG A 98 -1.76 -2.22 -11.50
CA ARG A 98 -0.49 -1.79 -12.10
C ARG A 98 -0.20 -0.29 -11.96
N HIS A 99 -0.50 0.28 -10.79
CA HIS A 99 -0.12 1.65 -10.46
C HIS A 99 0.56 1.75 -9.09
N ASN A 100 1.32 2.84 -8.91
CA ASN A 100 1.90 3.20 -7.63
C ASN A 100 0.80 3.36 -6.57
N HIS A 101 1.00 2.76 -5.39
CA HIS A 101 0.09 2.90 -4.26
C HIS A 101 0.83 2.54 -2.97
N ASP A 102 0.47 3.21 -1.89
CA ASP A 102 1.03 2.98 -0.56
C ASP A 102 -0.10 2.58 0.39
N VAL A 103 0.02 1.42 1.00
CA VAL A 103 -0.95 0.84 1.94
C VAL A 103 -0.38 0.96 3.34
N LYS A 104 -1.10 1.65 4.21
CA LYS A 104 -0.76 1.77 5.63
C LYS A 104 -1.95 1.36 6.50
N CYS A 105 -1.67 0.57 7.52
CA CYS A 105 -2.65 0.26 8.55
C CYS A 105 -2.80 1.47 9.48
N ILE A 106 -4.04 1.92 9.69
CA ILE A 106 -4.36 3.00 10.61
C ILE A 106 -4.97 2.38 11.86
N LEU A 107 -4.17 2.27 12.92
CA LEU A 107 -4.50 1.42 14.07
C LEU A 107 -4.74 2.22 15.36
N SER A 108 -4.57 3.54 15.35
CA SER A 108 -4.87 4.40 16.50
C SER A 108 -6.00 5.39 16.17
N GLY A 109 -6.86 5.69 17.16
CA GLY A 109 -7.95 6.66 16.97
C GLY A 109 -7.45 8.06 16.61
N ARG A 110 -6.25 8.44 17.08
CA ARG A 110 -5.59 9.69 16.69
C ARG A 110 -5.18 9.68 15.21
N ALA A 111 -4.55 8.60 14.75
CA ALA A 111 -4.17 8.45 13.35
C ALA A 111 -5.41 8.36 12.43
N ALA A 112 -6.46 7.67 12.87
CA ALA A 112 -7.74 7.61 12.16
C ALA A 112 -8.36 9.00 11.99
N LYS A 113 -8.47 9.78 13.09
CA LYS A 113 -8.99 11.15 13.03
C LYS A 113 -8.15 12.04 12.10
N ALA A 114 -6.82 11.96 12.18
CA ALA A 114 -5.92 12.71 11.31
C ALA A 114 -6.09 12.32 9.84
N ALA A 115 -6.18 11.03 9.54
CA ALA A 115 -6.40 10.53 8.19
C ALA A 115 -7.76 10.97 7.63
N MET A 116 -8.83 10.94 8.44
CA MET A 116 -10.15 11.42 8.02
C MET A 116 -10.11 12.90 7.65
N PHE A 117 -9.52 13.77 8.48
CA PHE A 117 -9.38 15.19 8.15
C PHE A 117 -8.56 15.41 6.88
N TYR A 118 -7.45 14.70 6.74
CA TYR A 118 -6.60 14.79 5.54
C TYR A 118 -7.36 14.38 4.27
N ILE A 119 -8.11 13.27 4.32
CA ILE A 119 -8.91 12.80 3.19
C ILE A 119 -10.02 13.81 2.87
N SER A 120 -10.73 14.31 3.89
CA SER A 120 -11.79 15.31 3.70
C SER A 120 -11.25 16.59 3.08
N ASP A 121 -10.15 17.12 3.57
CA ASP A 121 -9.49 18.32 3.01
C ASP A 121 -9.08 18.08 1.55
N TYR A 122 -8.51 16.91 1.26
CA TYR A 122 -8.08 16.55 -0.09
C TYR A 122 -9.24 16.32 -1.07
N ILE A 123 -10.36 15.73 -0.63
CA ILE A 123 -11.54 15.51 -1.46
C ILE A 123 -12.25 16.83 -1.72
N THR A 124 -12.44 17.64 -0.66
CA THR A 124 -13.16 18.91 -0.77
C THR A 124 -12.36 19.96 -1.55
N LYS A 125 -11.01 19.90 -1.51
CA LYS A 125 -10.09 20.87 -2.13
C LYS A 125 -10.64 22.29 -2.04
N MET A 126 -10.96 22.75 -0.83
CA MET A 126 -11.62 24.04 -0.69
C MET A 126 -10.84 25.11 -1.47
N PRO A 127 -11.46 25.77 -2.46
CA PRO A 127 -10.75 26.66 -3.37
C PRO A 127 -10.28 27.95 -2.67
N LEU A 128 -10.82 28.23 -1.48
CA LEU A 128 -10.45 29.37 -0.66
C LEU A 128 -9.36 28.96 0.33
N ASN A 129 -8.14 29.41 0.08
CA ASN A 129 -7.12 29.40 1.11
C ASN A 129 -7.48 30.45 2.19
N THR A 130 -7.01 30.24 3.42
CA THR A 130 -7.31 31.12 4.56
C THR A 130 -6.92 32.58 4.28
N GLU A 131 -5.88 32.78 3.47
CA GLU A 131 -5.42 34.10 3.01
C GLU A 131 -6.46 34.82 2.15
N ALA A 132 -7.08 34.13 1.17
CA ALA A 132 -8.14 34.69 0.34
C ALA A 132 -9.38 35.05 1.17
N LEU A 133 -9.75 34.22 2.14
CA LEU A 133 -10.86 34.51 3.05
C LEU A 133 -10.59 35.76 3.90
N LEU A 134 -9.38 35.87 4.45
CA LEU A 134 -8.97 37.04 5.25
C LEU A 134 -8.87 38.31 4.41
N SER A 135 -8.54 38.22 3.12
CA SER A 135 -8.51 39.38 2.22
C SER A 135 -9.89 39.94 1.85
N THR A 136 -10.95 39.16 2.08
CA THR A 136 -12.34 39.57 1.83
C THR A 136 -13.05 40.13 3.05
N LEU A 137 -12.40 40.10 4.23
CA LEU A 137 -12.84 40.74 5.47
C LEU A 137 -12.21 42.13 5.60
#